data_AF-A0A819WDV6-F1
#
_entry.id   AF-A0A819WDV6-F1
#
_cell.length_a   1.000
_cell.length_b   1.000
_cell.length_c   1.000
_cell.angle_alpha   90.00
_cell.angle_beta   90.00
_cell.angle_gamma   90.00
#
_symmetry.space_group_name_H-M   'P 1'
#
loop_
_entity.id
_entity.type
_entity.pdbx_description
1 polymer ?
#
loop_
_entity_poly.entity_id
_entity_poly.type
_entity_poly.pdbx_seq_one_letter_code
_entity_poly.pdbx_strand_id
1 'polypeptide(L)'
;MEEILSFRNEAFYNLIEQQCGVIVLEIMKAQDISSVECLLDIDNIFAFLELDSDELIPLKRKAGFLLNDGRFVVKKGIIHKVEIFLSTLRALNQQYSTSIHHNLNKPADIVVPEIVLQKFPFIRTLIIYCNIITNSKHDFTLLNIILNNMIRNLVSEANGYRYDTAVRQFACSLFILGGRTAYEFVRLNIPGFLPSVQIIQSFIAASENNLSEGQFTYDGLHDYFDISQSTLGFYAEDTTAIVPKVTYDGKSNTFIGFSLPLDDNGMPITNSFSTDSFSRLEEWYLDVPMAKSLNACLVQPLSSFNNNSAYLLAAFGTDNTFKSTHIISRWHRVFEECRNLINNYSKLDHLLVRSDINPKDRQNYRSAEKISSDNVLDLIGKIHNSHGISIYLQSSTSNTAIPSKHEIEAIVLDAYKFSKNLFSPLKIKQLLRNGRMITIEQLGKSIAQRLDAFWSTDPNPDESDDDRDDNPYDNFSNYYDSDEESELDDSIDTIDNVNLSMHHGVRLFDNVKQESSGKFFKVNINNQNKHLHKQAACWILEKDKYSVSADRLSRSKGQ
;
A
#
# COMPACT_ATOMS: atom_id res chain seq x y z
N MET A 1 -18.01 -39.03 4.07
CA MET A 1 -18.46 -38.42 5.33
C MET A 1 -19.03 -37.02 5.08
N GLU A 2 -18.33 -36.15 4.33
CA GLU A 2 -18.85 -34.87 3.79
C GLU A 2 -20.17 -34.99 3.02
N GLU A 3 -20.32 -36.03 2.20
CA GLU A 3 -21.47 -36.24 1.32
C GLU A 3 -22.81 -36.20 2.06
N ILE A 4 -22.87 -36.83 3.25
CA ILE A 4 -24.11 -37.01 4.01
C ILE A 4 -24.65 -35.66 4.49
N LEU A 5 -23.80 -34.74 4.95
CA LEU A 5 -24.22 -33.42 5.43
C LEU A 5 -24.75 -32.52 4.31
N SER A 6 -24.42 -32.83 3.05
CA SER A 6 -24.87 -32.09 1.87
C SER A 6 -26.14 -32.66 1.21
N PHE A 7 -26.64 -33.82 1.66
CA PHE A 7 -27.78 -34.49 1.03
C PHE A 7 -29.04 -33.63 1.05
N ARG A 8 -29.72 -33.57 -0.11
CA ARG A 8 -31.01 -32.91 -0.31
C ARG A 8 -31.98 -33.80 -1.09
N ASN A 9 -33.27 -33.50 -0.99
CA ASN A 9 -34.38 -34.11 -1.72
C ASN A 9 -34.36 -35.66 -1.63
N GLU A 10 -34.48 -36.35 -2.76
CA GLU A 10 -34.52 -37.82 -2.86
C GLU A 10 -33.36 -38.52 -2.13
N ALA A 11 -32.13 -38.01 -2.23
CA ALA A 11 -30.98 -38.61 -1.52
C ALA A 11 -31.10 -38.47 0.00
N PHE A 12 -31.62 -37.32 0.48
CA PHE A 12 -31.92 -37.11 1.89
C PHE A 12 -33.07 -38.01 2.36
N TYR A 13 -34.13 -38.14 1.56
CA TYR A 13 -35.28 -38.97 1.89
C TYR A 13 -34.94 -40.45 1.95
N ASN A 14 -34.15 -40.95 1.01
CA ASN A 14 -33.66 -42.33 1.02
C ASN A 14 -32.78 -42.60 2.24
N LEU A 15 -31.96 -41.62 2.66
CA LEU A 15 -31.18 -41.72 3.88
C LEU A 15 -32.08 -41.77 5.14
N ILE A 16 -33.09 -40.91 5.24
CA ILE A 16 -34.03 -40.90 6.37
C ILE A 16 -34.81 -42.21 6.44
N GLU A 17 -35.27 -42.74 5.31
CA GLU A 17 -35.98 -44.01 5.26
C GLU A 17 -35.09 -45.17 5.71
N GLN A 18 -33.84 -45.20 5.25
CA GLN A 18 -32.90 -46.26 5.61
C GLN A 18 -32.47 -46.21 7.08
N GLN A 19 -32.30 -45.02 7.67
CA GLN A 19 -31.76 -44.87 9.03
C GLN A 19 -32.85 -44.73 10.10
N CYS A 20 -33.96 -44.06 9.78
CA CYS A 20 -35.03 -43.75 10.72
C CYS A 20 -36.35 -44.47 10.41
N GLY A 21 -36.52 -44.99 9.18
CA GLY A 21 -37.70 -45.72 8.73
C GLY A 21 -38.76 -44.86 8.05
N VAL A 22 -39.66 -45.50 7.30
CA VAL A 22 -40.69 -44.87 6.45
C VAL A 22 -41.56 -43.85 7.19
N ILE A 23 -41.93 -44.13 8.45
CA ILE A 23 -42.80 -43.24 9.23
C ILE A 23 -42.13 -41.88 9.48
N VAL A 24 -40.82 -41.86 9.75
CA VAL A 24 -40.06 -40.62 9.94
C VAL A 24 -39.90 -39.88 8.60
N LEU A 25 -39.73 -40.61 7.50
CA LEU A 25 -39.70 -40.02 6.16
C LEU A 25 -41.03 -39.30 5.83
N GLU A 26 -42.17 -39.94 6.09
CA GLU A 26 -43.49 -39.32 5.87
C GLU A 26 -43.65 -38.03 6.70
N ILE A 27 -43.10 -38.01 7.93
CA ILE A 27 -43.06 -36.82 8.79
C ILE A 27 -42.20 -35.69 8.19
N MET A 28 -41.04 -36.02 7.62
CA MET A 28 -40.16 -35.01 7.00
C MET A 28 -40.81 -34.40 5.75
N LYS A 29 -41.43 -35.23 4.91
CA LYS A 29 -42.15 -34.77 3.71
C LYS A 29 -43.35 -33.88 4.04
N ALA A 30 -44.09 -34.21 5.10
CA ALA A 30 -45.24 -33.41 5.52
C ALA A 30 -44.87 -31.98 6.00
N GLN A 31 -43.63 -31.78 6.44
CA GLN A 31 -43.11 -30.47 6.87
C GLN A 31 -42.24 -29.79 5.81
N ASP A 32 -42.14 -30.38 4.62
CA ASP A 32 -41.27 -29.96 3.52
C ASP A 32 -39.78 -29.81 3.90
N ILE A 33 -39.35 -30.56 4.91
CA ILE A 33 -37.94 -30.65 5.30
C ILE A 33 -37.27 -31.55 4.27
N SER A 34 -36.40 -30.97 3.46
CA SER A 34 -35.81 -31.65 2.30
C SER A 34 -34.29 -31.70 2.33
N SER A 35 -33.65 -31.30 3.43
CA SER A 35 -32.18 -31.37 3.58
C SER A 35 -31.74 -31.61 5.02
N VAL A 36 -30.49 -32.06 5.15
CA VAL A 36 -29.85 -32.26 6.47
C VAL A 36 -29.66 -30.95 7.22
N GLU A 37 -29.29 -29.87 6.53
CA GLU A 37 -29.11 -28.53 7.12
C GLU A 37 -30.40 -28.03 7.77
N CYS A 38 -31.51 -28.04 7.03
CA CYS A 38 -32.81 -27.55 7.52
C CYS A 38 -33.33 -28.40 8.69
N LEU A 39 -33.04 -29.72 8.66
CA LEU A 39 -33.37 -30.62 9.76
C LEU A 39 -32.57 -30.29 11.04
N LEU A 40 -31.31 -29.85 10.93
CA LEU A 40 -30.46 -29.57 12.09
C LEU A 40 -30.88 -28.30 12.85
N ASP A 41 -31.50 -27.35 12.16
CA ASP A 41 -31.97 -26.06 12.69
C ASP A 41 -33.34 -26.14 13.40
N ILE A 42 -34.03 -27.28 13.31
CA ILE A 42 -35.34 -27.48 13.92
C ILE A 42 -35.20 -28.16 15.29
N ASP A 43 -35.71 -27.50 16.33
CA ASP A 43 -35.58 -27.97 17.72
C ASP A 43 -36.44 -29.20 18.02
N ASN A 44 -37.67 -29.24 17.50
CA ASN A 44 -38.58 -30.36 17.70
C ASN A 44 -39.39 -30.67 16.44
N ILE A 45 -38.96 -31.69 15.69
CA ILE A 45 -39.59 -32.13 14.43
C ILE A 45 -40.99 -32.72 14.59
N PHE A 46 -41.43 -33.00 15.83
CA PHE A 46 -42.74 -33.58 16.10
C PHE A 46 -43.77 -32.54 16.56
N ALA A 47 -43.36 -31.30 16.80
CA ALA A 47 -44.23 -30.25 17.35
C ALA A 47 -45.47 -30.01 16.47
N PHE A 48 -45.34 -30.10 15.15
CA PHE A 48 -46.47 -29.94 14.23
C PHE A 48 -47.54 -31.04 14.38
N LEU A 49 -47.21 -32.21 14.96
CA LEU A 49 -48.18 -33.27 15.23
C LEU A 49 -49.10 -32.96 16.41
N GLU A 50 -48.88 -31.86 17.14
CA GLU A 50 -49.82 -31.36 18.13
C GLU A 50 -50.93 -30.52 17.49
N LEU A 51 -50.75 -30.08 16.24
CA LEU A 51 -51.75 -29.31 15.51
C LEU A 51 -53.01 -30.13 15.28
N ASP A 52 -54.16 -29.50 15.50
CA ASP A 52 -55.47 -30.09 15.25
C ASP A 52 -55.79 -30.00 13.76
N SER A 53 -55.37 -31.02 13.02
CA SER A 53 -55.58 -31.12 11.57
C SER A 53 -55.92 -32.55 11.19
N ASP A 54 -57.01 -32.68 10.43
CA ASP A 54 -57.49 -33.95 9.90
C ASP A 54 -56.46 -34.61 8.96
N GLU A 55 -55.65 -33.79 8.27
CA GLU A 55 -54.60 -34.26 7.36
C GLU A 55 -53.45 -34.96 8.10
N LEU A 56 -53.27 -34.66 9.40
CA LEU A 56 -52.23 -35.28 10.24
C LEU A 56 -52.70 -36.57 10.91
N ILE A 57 -54.02 -36.84 10.96
CA ILE A 57 -54.58 -38.02 11.67
C ILE A 57 -53.97 -39.35 11.20
N PRO A 58 -53.81 -39.63 9.89
CA PRO A 58 -53.20 -40.88 9.43
C PRO A 58 -51.76 -41.02 9.91
N LEU A 59 -51.01 -39.92 9.92
CA LEU A 59 -49.61 -39.89 10.30
C LEU A 59 -49.43 -40.01 11.83
N LYS A 60 -50.29 -39.35 12.63
CA LYS A 60 -50.34 -39.51 14.09
C LYS A 60 -50.59 -40.96 14.49
N ARG A 61 -51.54 -41.64 13.85
CA ARG A 61 -51.84 -43.07 14.13
C ARG A 61 -50.65 -44.00 13.87
N LYS A 62 -49.83 -43.71 12.86
CA LYS A 62 -48.59 -44.46 12.59
C LYS A 62 -47.51 -44.12 13.65
N ALA A 63 -47.30 -42.84 13.90
CA ALA A 63 -46.16 -42.32 14.68
C ALA A 63 -46.32 -42.37 16.20
N GLY A 64 -47.53 -42.44 16.74
CA GLY A 64 -47.75 -42.32 18.18
C GLY A 64 -49.00 -43.03 18.67
N PHE A 65 -49.35 -42.71 19.91
CA PHE A 65 -50.53 -43.18 20.60
C PHE A 65 -51.38 -41.98 20.98
N LEU A 66 -52.67 -42.09 20.74
CA LEU A 66 -53.64 -41.17 21.30
C LEU A 66 -54.01 -41.72 22.68
N LEU A 67 -53.71 -40.93 23.71
CA LEU A 67 -54.11 -41.26 25.08
C LEU A 67 -55.60 -40.99 25.25
N ASN A 68 -56.20 -41.63 26.24
CA ASN A 68 -57.65 -41.52 26.48
C ASN A 68 -58.09 -40.10 26.88
N ASP A 69 -57.16 -39.23 27.28
CA ASP A 69 -57.39 -37.82 27.55
C ASP A 69 -57.28 -36.94 26.28
N GLY A 70 -57.13 -37.55 25.11
CA GLY A 70 -57.02 -36.87 23.81
C GLY A 70 -55.61 -36.38 23.48
N ARG A 71 -54.64 -36.52 24.40
CA ARG A 71 -53.26 -36.11 24.12
C ARG A 71 -52.56 -37.11 23.22
N PHE A 72 -51.82 -36.58 22.25
CA PHE A 72 -51.02 -37.38 21.35
C PHE A 72 -49.60 -37.53 21.90
N VAL A 73 -49.12 -38.77 21.99
CA VAL A 73 -47.77 -39.08 22.44
C VAL A 73 -47.05 -39.87 21.35
N VAL A 74 -45.99 -39.31 20.80
CA VAL A 74 -45.15 -40.01 19.82
C VAL A 74 -44.50 -41.23 20.49
N LYS A 75 -44.45 -42.36 19.76
CA LYS A 75 -43.82 -43.58 20.24
C LYS A 75 -42.37 -43.30 20.61
N LYS A 76 -41.99 -43.59 21.85
CA LYS A 76 -40.62 -43.33 22.34
C LYS A 76 -39.53 -43.95 21.47
N GLY A 77 -39.77 -45.12 20.89
CA GLY A 77 -38.83 -45.76 19.97
C GLY A 77 -38.57 -44.96 18.69
N ILE A 78 -39.55 -44.18 18.21
CA ILE A 78 -39.39 -43.30 17.05
C ILE A 78 -38.59 -42.06 17.46
N ILE A 79 -38.95 -41.44 18.59
CA ILE A 79 -38.22 -40.30 19.15
C ILE A 79 -36.74 -40.66 19.32
N HIS A 80 -36.46 -41.78 19.97
CA HIS A 80 -35.11 -42.22 20.28
C HIS A 80 -34.26 -42.47 19.03
N LYS A 81 -34.84 -43.05 17.98
CA LYS A 81 -34.13 -43.26 16.71
C LYS A 81 -33.74 -41.93 16.05
N VAL A 82 -34.65 -40.96 16.06
CA VAL A 82 -34.38 -39.62 15.52
C VAL A 82 -33.33 -38.90 16.36
N GLU A 83 -33.39 -38.96 17.69
CA GLU A 83 -32.41 -38.32 18.57
C GLU A 83 -31.00 -38.90 18.39
N ILE A 84 -30.87 -40.22 18.26
CA ILE A 84 -29.58 -40.86 17.94
C ILE A 84 -29.08 -40.39 16.57
N PHE A 85 -29.96 -40.34 15.58
CA PHE A 85 -29.57 -39.88 14.25
C PHE A 85 -29.13 -38.41 14.23
N LEU A 86 -29.90 -37.52 14.88
CA LEU A 86 -29.57 -36.09 14.99
C LEU A 86 -28.29 -35.85 15.80
N SER A 87 -28.09 -36.57 16.90
CA SER A 87 -26.84 -36.47 17.67
C SER A 87 -25.65 -36.96 16.86
N THR A 88 -25.81 -38.01 16.04
CA THR A 88 -24.78 -38.48 15.12
C THR A 88 -24.49 -37.46 14.03
N LEU A 89 -25.51 -36.86 13.43
CA LEU A 89 -25.34 -35.80 12.42
C LEU A 89 -24.71 -34.54 13.01
N ARG A 90 -25.09 -34.13 14.24
CA ARG A 90 -24.47 -33.00 14.94
C ARG A 90 -23.03 -33.30 15.31
N ALA A 91 -22.71 -34.51 15.76
CA ALA A 91 -21.33 -34.93 16.00
C ALA A 91 -20.52 -34.97 14.70
N LEU A 92 -21.10 -35.45 13.59
CA LEU A 92 -20.50 -35.39 12.27
C LEU A 92 -20.34 -33.96 11.77
N ASN A 93 -21.29 -33.05 12.04
CA ASN A 93 -21.19 -31.64 11.66
C ASN A 93 -20.19 -30.88 12.55
N GLN A 94 -20.04 -31.24 13.82
CA GLN A 94 -19.00 -30.73 14.70
C GLN A 94 -17.63 -31.25 14.27
N GLN A 95 -17.51 -32.55 13.99
CA GLN A 95 -16.30 -33.11 13.41
C GLN A 95 -16.03 -32.48 12.05
N TYR A 96 -17.06 -32.20 11.25
CA TYR A 96 -16.96 -31.49 9.99
C TYR A 96 -16.50 -30.06 10.22
N SER A 97 -17.09 -29.23 11.07
CA SER A 97 -16.56 -27.90 11.45
C SER A 97 -15.14 -27.92 12.02
N THR A 98 -14.77 -28.99 12.73
CA THR A 98 -13.41 -29.20 13.25
C THR A 98 -12.46 -29.76 12.17
N SER A 99 -12.99 -30.32 11.07
CA SER A 99 -12.31 -30.75 9.83
C SER A 99 -12.58 -29.84 8.62
N ILE A 100 -13.33 -28.75 8.80
CA ILE A 100 -13.44 -27.52 8.00
C ILE A 100 -12.19 -26.68 8.28
N HIS A 101 -11.50 -26.92 9.40
CA HIS A 101 -10.06 -26.66 9.53
C HIS A 101 -9.18 -27.51 8.58
N HIS A 102 -9.75 -28.42 7.78
CA HIS A 102 -9.08 -29.16 6.71
C HIS A 102 -9.68 -28.90 5.30
N ASN A 103 -10.81 -28.19 5.19
CA ASN A 103 -11.58 -28.02 3.95
C ASN A 103 -12.29 -26.65 3.84
N LEU A 104 -11.56 -25.56 4.06
CA LEU A 104 -11.92 -24.23 3.54
C LEU A 104 -11.37 -24.01 2.10
N ASN A 105 -11.40 -25.08 1.30
CA ASN A 105 -11.14 -25.05 -0.15
C ASN A 105 -12.39 -24.55 -0.91
N LYS A 106 -12.36 -23.33 -1.44
CA LYS A 106 -12.27 -23.12 -2.90
C LYS A 106 -12.16 -21.63 -3.29
N PRO A 107 -11.01 -21.20 -3.87
CA PRO A 107 -10.97 -20.08 -4.80
C PRO A 107 -11.64 -20.49 -6.13
N ALA A 108 -12.06 -19.52 -6.94
CA ALA A 108 -12.66 -19.74 -8.26
C ALA A 108 -11.89 -20.81 -9.08
N ASP A 109 -12.59 -21.73 -9.74
CA ASP A 109 -11.98 -22.65 -10.70
C ASP A 109 -11.37 -21.82 -11.84
N ILE A 110 -10.05 -21.62 -11.79
CA ILE A 110 -9.29 -20.99 -12.84
C ILE A 110 -9.19 -21.97 -14.01
N VAL A 111 -10.12 -21.88 -14.96
CA VAL A 111 -10.00 -22.58 -16.25
C VAL A 111 -8.98 -21.83 -17.10
N VAL A 112 -7.72 -22.28 -17.08
CA VAL A 112 -6.68 -21.75 -17.96
C VAL A 112 -6.77 -22.45 -19.30
N PRO A 113 -6.94 -21.73 -20.43
CA PRO A 113 -6.91 -22.36 -21.74
C PRO A 113 -5.59 -23.11 -21.94
N GLU A 114 -5.66 -24.34 -22.48
CA GLU A 114 -4.47 -25.18 -22.71
C GLU A 114 -3.41 -24.46 -23.57
N ILE A 115 -3.85 -23.59 -24.48
CA ILE A 115 -2.98 -22.70 -25.28
C ILE A 115 -2.08 -21.80 -24.40
N VAL A 116 -2.60 -21.28 -23.29
CA VAL A 116 -1.84 -20.44 -22.36
C VAL A 116 -0.84 -21.29 -21.57
N LEU A 117 -1.25 -22.49 -21.15
CA LEU A 117 -0.37 -23.42 -20.43
C LEU A 117 0.77 -23.95 -21.32
N GLN A 118 0.51 -24.15 -22.61
CA GLN A 118 1.53 -24.51 -23.60
C GLN A 118 2.50 -23.36 -23.88
N LYS A 119 1.98 -22.14 -24.01
CA LYS A 119 2.79 -20.94 -24.25
C LYS A 119 3.63 -20.54 -23.04
N PHE A 120 3.14 -20.78 -21.82
CA PHE A 120 3.79 -20.38 -20.57
C PHE A 120 3.86 -21.55 -19.57
N PRO A 121 4.79 -22.51 -19.73
CA PRO A 121 4.89 -23.72 -18.90
C PRO A 121 5.13 -23.44 -17.41
N PHE A 122 5.73 -22.29 -17.07
CA PHE A 122 5.94 -21.89 -15.68
C PHE A 122 4.62 -21.67 -14.93
N ILE A 123 3.55 -21.23 -15.62
CA ILE A 123 2.23 -21.00 -15.03
C ILE A 123 1.65 -22.32 -14.54
N ARG A 124 1.79 -23.39 -15.33
CA ARG A 124 1.40 -24.74 -14.92
C ARG A 124 2.10 -25.15 -13.63
N THR A 125 3.39 -24.84 -13.53
CA THR A 125 4.18 -25.14 -12.33
C THR A 125 3.76 -24.29 -11.14
N LEU A 126 3.46 -23.01 -11.36
CA LEU A 126 2.97 -22.09 -10.32
C LEU A 126 1.59 -22.54 -9.81
N ILE A 127 0.67 -22.96 -10.68
CA ILE A 127 -0.65 -23.50 -10.31
C ILE A 127 -0.50 -24.75 -9.46
N ILE A 128 0.34 -25.71 -9.90
CA ILE A 128 0.62 -26.94 -9.13
C ILE A 128 1.20 -26.59 -7.76
N TYR A 129 2.14 -25.66 -7.71
CA TYR A 129 2.79 -25.21 -6.48
C TYR A 129 1.81 -24.50 -5.52
N CYS A 130 0.97 -23.60 -6.04
CA CYS A 130 -0.08 -22.95 -5.25
C CYS A 130 -1.04 -23.99 -4.67
N ASN A 131 -1.48 -24.96 -5.48
CA ASN A 131 -2.36 -26.05 -5.04
C ASN A 131 -1.70 -26.96 -3.98
N ILE A 132 -0.38 -27.13 -4.02
CA ILE A 132 0.36 -27.90 -3.01
C ILE A 132 0.44 -27.14 -1.68
N ILE A 133 0.60 -25.81 -1.72
CA ILE A 133 0.81 -24.97 -0.52
C ILE A 133 -0.50 -24.53 0.14
N THR A 134 -1.58 -24.37 -0.61
CA THR A 134 -2.90 -24.10 -0.04
C THR A 134 -3.41 -25.25 0.85
N ASN A 135 -2.84 -26.45 0.73
CA ASN A 135 -3.12 -27.58 1.63
C ASN A 135 -2.44 -27.45 3.02
N SER A 136 -1.55 -26.48 3.23
CA SER A 136 -0.91 -26.20 4.52
C SER A 136 -1.49 -24.96 5.18
N LYS A 137 -2.73 -25.04 5.69
CA LYS A 137 -3.39 -24.23 6.76
C LYS A 137 -3.15 -22.70 6.89
N HIS A 138 -2.46 -22.03 5.97
CA HIS A 138 -2.24 -20.59 5.96
C HIS A 138 -2.88 -19.98 4.71
N ASP A 139 -3.76 -19.01 4.93
CA ASP A 139 -4.45 -18.23 3.92
C ASP A 139 -3.48 -17.47 3.02
N PHE A 140 -3.16 -18.02 1.85
CA PHE A 140 -2.42 -17.29 0.81
C PHE A 140 -3.38 -16.55 -0.13
N THR A 141 -4.25 -15.71 0.45
CA THR A 141 -5.25 -14.91 -0.27
C THR A 141 -4.59 -14.07 -1.37
N LEU A 142 -3.42 -13.48 -1.09
CA LEU A 142 -2.67 -12.68 -2.06
C LEU A 142 -2.14 -13.50 -3.24
N LEU A 143 -1.59 -14.69 -3.00
CA LEU A 143 -1.04 -15.54 -4.07
C LEU A 143 -2.14 -15.98 -5.04
N ASN A 144 -3.32 -16.33 -4.51
CA ASN A 144 -4.49 -16.65 -5.31
C ASN A 144 -4.98 -15.44 -6.11
N ILE A 145 -5.01 -14.24 -5.51
CA ILE A 145 -5.36 -13.01 -6.22
C ILE A 145 -4.37 -12.72 -7.35
N ILE A 146 -3.07 -12.85 -7.09
CA ILE A 146 -2.00 -12.71 -8.09
C ILE A 146 -2.19 -13.68 -9.25
N LEU A 147 -2.40 -14.96 -8.95
CA LEU A 147 -2.55 -16.01 -9.96
C LEU A 147 -3.78 -15.77 -10.85
N ASN A 148 -4.92 -15.44 -10.24
CA ASN A 148 -6.14 -15.08 -10.94
C ASN A 148 -5.93 -13.86 -11.85
N ASN A 149 -5.26 -12.83 -11.34
CA ASN A 149 -4.99 -11.61 -12.09
C ASN A 149 -4.12 -11.89 -13.32
N MET A 150 -3.04 -12.64 -13.13
CA MET A 150 -2.14 -13.08 -14.20
C MET A 150 -2.88 -13.81 -15.31
N ILE A 151 -3.69 -14.80 -14.94
CA ILE A 151 -4.38 -15.65 -15.92
C ILE A 151 -5.41 -14.84 -16.69
N ARG A 152 -6.15 -13.95 -16.01
CA ARG A 152 -7.06 -13.01 -16.67
C ARG A 152 -6.34 -12.15 -17.71
N ASN A 153 -5.18 -11.59 -17.37
CA ASN A 153 -4.39 -10.77 -18.28
C ASN A 153 -3.83 -11.57 -19.47
N LEU A 154 -3.47 -12.83 -19.25
CA LEU A 154 -2.91 -13.67 -20.33
C LEU A 154 -3.96 -14.23 -21.29
N VAL A 155 -5.22 -14.32 -20.84
CA VAL A 155 -6.36 -14.73 -21.67
C VAL A 155 -6.98 -13.53 -22.40
N SER A 156 -6.83 -12.31 -21.88
CA SER A 156 -7.37 -11.11 -22.52
C SER A 156 -6.58 -10.69 -23.76
N GLU A 157 -7.24 -9.94 -24.65
CA GLU A 157 -6.61 -9.39 -25.85
C GLU A 157 -5.46 -8.43 -25.50
N ALA A 158 -4.51 -8.28 -26.43
CA ALA A 158 -3.13 -7.82 -26.22
C ALA A 158 -2.95 -6.44 -25.53
N ASN A 159 -4.00 -5.65 -25.35
CA ASN A 159 -3.92 -4.28 -24.82
C ASN A 159 -4.83 -3.99 -23.60
N GLY A 160 -5.31 -5.03 -22.90
CA GLY A 160 -6.33 -4.89 -21.86
C GLY A 160 -5.94 -5.28 -20.43
N TYR A 161 -4.65 -5.28 -20.06
CA TYR A 161 -4.22 -5.79 -18.75
C TYR A 161 -4.84 -4.94 -17.62
N ARG A 162 -5.48 -5.63 -16.67
CA ARG A 162 -6.13 -5.00 -15.51
C ARG A 162 -5.63 -5.64 -14.23
N TYR A 163 -5.16 -4.81 -13.32
CA TYR A 163 -4.54 -5.25 -12.07
C TYR A 163 -5.47 -5.07 -10.89
N ASP A 164 -5.61 -6.13 -10.11
CA ASP A 164 -6.34 -6.12 -8.84
C ASP A 164 -5.65 -5.17 -7.84
N THR A 165 -6.40 -4.57 -6.92
CA THR A 165 -5.86 -3.66 -5.90
C THR A 165 -4.73 -4.29 -5.09
N ALA A 166 -4.86 -5.56 -4.69
CA ALA A 166 -3.82 -6.23 -3.92
C ALA A 166 -2.54 -6.47 -4.75
N VAL A 167 -2.69 -6.75 -6.06
CA VAL A 167 -1.55 -6.87 -7.00
C VAL A 167 -0.88 -5.52 -7.20
N ARG A 168 -1.66 -4.44 -7.31
CA ARG A 168 -1.14 -3.07 -7.42
C ARG A 168 -0.31 -2.69 -6.20
N GLN A 169 -0.84 -2.93 -4.99
CA GLN A 169 -0.12 -2.67 -3.73
C GLN A 169 1.16 -3.51 -3.64
N PHE A 170 1.09 -4.81 -3.93
CA PHE A 170 2.27 -5.67 -3.97
C PHE A 170 3.32 -5.16 -4.97
N ALA A 171 2.89 -4.76 -6.16
CA ALA A 171 3.77 -4.26 -7.21
C ALA A 171 4.43 -2.93 -6.81
N CYS A 172 3.70 -2.00 -6.18
CA CYS A 172 4.28 -0.77 -5.62
C CYS A 172 5.32 -1.10 -4.54
N SER A 173 5.02 -1.99 -3.60
CA SER A 173 5.97 -2.41 -2.56
C SER A 173 7.22 -3.06 -3.14
N LEU A 174 7.07 -3.93 -4.15
CA LEU A 174 8.20 -4.55 -4.83
C LEU A 174 9.06 -3.51 -5.57
N PHE A 175 8.44 -2.52 -6.21
CA PHE A 175 9.15 -1.45 -6.91
C PHE A 175 9.91 -0.55 -5.93
N ILE A 176 9.27 -0.13 -4.83
CA ILE A 176 9.87 0.76 -3.82
C ILE A 176 10.99 0.06 -3.05
N LEU A 177 10.77 -1.18 -2.60
CA LEU A 177 11.73 -1.90 -1.75
C LEU A 177 12.79 -2.67 -2.56
N GLY A 178 12.41 -3.19 -3.72
CA GLY A 178 13.30 -3.98 -4.59
C GLY A 178 14.03 -3.14 -5.64
N GLY A 179 13.57 -1.92 -5.91
CA GLY A 179 14.09 -1.05 -6.96
C GLY A 179 13.63 -1.44 -8.37
N ARG A 180 13.85 -0.52 -9.33
CA ARG A 180 13.43 -0.66 -10.73
C ARG A 180 13.97 -1.94 -11.38
N THR A 181 15.25 -2.26 -11.15
CA THR A 181 15.91 -3.43 -11.76
C THR A 181 15.28 -4.76 -11.30
N ALA A 182 15.04 -4.92 -9.99
CA ALA A 182 14.40 -6.13 -9.49
C ALA A 182 12.95 -6.24 -9.95
N TYR A 183 12.25 -5.10 -10.00
CA TYR A 183 10.89 -5.03 -10.49
C TYR A 183 10.78 -5.44 -11.96
N GLU A 184 11.56 -4.83 -12.85
CA GLU A 184 11.60 -5.16 -14.28
C GLU A 184 12.06 -6.59 -14.53
N PHE A 185 13.01 -7.10 -13.74
CA PHE A 185 13.40 -8.51 -13.78
C PHE A 185 12.18 -9.41 -13.60
N VAL A 186 11.38 -9.20 -12.56
CA VAL A 186 10.20 -10.03 -12.28
C VAL A 186 9.13 -9.82 -13.36
N ARG A 187 8.87 -8.58 -13.76
CA ARG A 187 7.85 -8.23 -14.75
C ARG A 187 8.11 -8.90 -16.11
N LEU A 188 9.34 -8.81 -16.61
CA LEU A 188 9.71 -9.36 -17.92
C LEU A 188 9.75 -10.89 -17.93
N ASN A 189 10.08 -11.51 -16.79
CA ASN A 189 10.10 -12.96 -16.67
C ASN A 189 8.73 -13.57 -16.36
N ILE A 190 7.74 -12.79 -15.94
CA ILE A 190 6.42 -13.30 -15.59
C ILE A 190 5.33 -12.47 -16.29
N PRO A 191 5.02 -12.79 -17.57
CA PRO A 191 4.03 -12.05 -18.34
C PRO A 191 2.66 -12.00 -17.66
N GLY A 192 2.02 -10.82 -17.69
CA GLY A 192 0.70 -10.59 -17.09
C GLY A 192 0.69 -10.42 -15.57
N PHE A 193 1.83 -10.55 -14.89
CA PHE A 193 1.93 -10.46 -13.43
C PHE A 193 2.01 -9.03 -12.91
N LEU A 194 2.99 -8.27 -13.41
CA LEU A 194 3.28 -6.93 -12.91
C LEU A 194 2.94 -5.86 -13.97
N PRO A 195 2.37 -4.72 -13.55
CA PRO A 195 2.18 -3.56 -14.42
C PRO A 195 3.47 -3.04 -15.04
N SER A 196 3.36 -2.20 -16.08
CA SER A 196 4.53 -1.43 -16.56
C SER A 196 4.97 -0.41 -15.51
N VAL A 197 6.22 0.04 -15.60
CA VAL A 197 6.77 1.08 -14.72
C VAL A 197 5.93 2.36 -14.76
N GLN A 198 5.48 2.79 -15.94
CA GLN A 198 4.57 3.94 -16.10
C GLN A 198 3.26 3.76 -15.30
N ILE A 199 2.67 2.57 -15.33
CA ILE A 199 1.45 2.27 -14.56
C ILE A 199 1.74 2.27 -13.05
N ILE A 200 2.88 1.74 -12.62
CA ILE A 200 3.27 1.80 -11.21
C ILE A 200 3.51 3.22 -10.73
N GLN A 201 4.22 4.03 -11.52
CA GLN A 201 4.46 5.43 -11.21
C GLN A 201 3.13 6.18 -11.09
N SER A 202 2.17 5.95 -11.99
CA SER A 202 0.84 6.55 -11.86
C SER A 202 0.07 6.04 -10.63
N PHE A 203 0.21 4.78 -10.22
CA PHE A 203 -0.38 4.29 -8.97
C PHE A 203 0.27 4.92 -7.74
N ILE A 204 1.59 5.11 -7.73
CA ILE A 204 2.30 5.79 -6.65
C ILE A 204 1.87 7.26 -6.60
N ALA A 205 1.85 7.95 -7.74
CA ALA A 205 1.43 9.35 -7.85
C ALA A 205 -0.05 9.56 -7.47
N ALA A 206 -0.92 8.58 -7.73
CA ALA A 206 -2.33 8.63 -7.35
C ALA A 206 -2.57 8.28 -5.87
N SER A 207 -1.55 7.80 -5.13
CA SER A 207 -1.72 7.47 -3.73
C SER A 207 -1.98 8.73 -2.88
N GLU A 208 -2.83 8.59 -1.87
CA GLU A 208 -3.18 9.66 -0.92
C GLU A 208 -1.98 10.07 -0.03
N ASN A 209 -0.91 9.26 -0.03
CA ASN A 209 0.29 9.44 0.80
C ASN A 209 1.35 10.36 0.15
N ASN A 210 0.96 11.25 -0.76
CA ASN A 210 1.89 12.22 -1.33
C ASN A 210 2.19 13.33 -0.34
N LEU A 211 3.46 13.46 0.02
CA LEU A 211 3.93 14.55 0.86
C LEU A 211 4.21 15.80 0.00
N SER A 212 3.60 16.93 0.34
CA SER A 212 3.98 18.22 -0.22
C SER A 212 5.09 18.86 0.61
N GLU A 213 5.99 19.60 -0.03
CA GLU A 213 7.09 20.27 0.66
C GLU A 213 6.59 21.19 1.79
N GLY A 214 7.10 20.98 3.00
CA GLY A 214 6.75 21.74 4.19
C GLY A 214 5.37 21.46 4.79
N GLN A 215 4.56 20.60 4.15
CA GLN A 215 3.24 20.25 4.66
C GLN A 215 3.34 19.17 5.74
N PHE A 216 2.71 19.41 6.89
CA PHE A 216 2.61 18.43 7.98
C PHE A 216 1.34 17.57 7.80
N THR A 217 1.52 16.25 7.74
CA THR A 217 0.44 15.28 7.49
C THR A 217 -0.09 14.65 8.78
N TYR A 218 -0.86 15.43 9.55
CA TYR A 218 -1.39 14.96 10.84
C TYR A 218 -2.48 13.90 10.72
N ASP A 219 -3.31 13.95 9.68
CA ASP A 219 -4.36 12.94 9.45
C ASP A 219 -3.74 11.56 9.16
N GLY A 220 -2.74 11.51 8.27
CA GLY A 220 -2.01 10.28 7.98
C GLY A 220 -1.21 9.76 9.19
N LEU A 221 -0.71 10.66 10.05
CA LEU A 221 -0.11 10.26 11.32
C LEU A 221 -1.13 9.60 12.26
N HIS A 222 -2.35 10.14 12.33
CA HIS A 222 -3.42 9.58 13.14
C HIS A 222 -3.80 8.17 12.66
N ASP A 223 -4.03 8.00 11.36
CA ASP A 223 -4.34 6.69 10.77
C ASP A 223 -3.20 5.70 11.01
N TYR A 224 -1.95 6.16 10.95
CA TYR A 224 -0.78 5.33 11.24
C TYR A 224 -0.74 4.86 12.70
N PHE A 225 -1.12 5.73 13.64
CA PHE A 225 -1.22 5.40 15.06
C PHE A 225 -2.33 4.37 15.31
N ASP A 226 -3.50 4.55 14.70
CA ASP A 226 -4.62 3.58 14.76
C ASP A 226 -4.20 2.19 14.23
N ILE A 227 -3.55 2.14 13.07
CA ILE A 227 -3.06 0.89 12.47
C ILE A 227 -1.99 0.24 13.35
N SER A 228 -1.09 1.05 13.91
CA SER A 228 -0.02 0.56 14.80
C SER A 228 -0.52 0.14 16.18
N GLN A 229 -1.81 0.35 16.47
CA GLN A 229 -2.43 0.17 17.79
C GLN A 229 -1.62 0.87 18.88
N SER A 230 -1.11 2.05 18.55
CA SER A 230 -0.30 2.85 19.44
C SER A 230 -0.93 4.22 19.61
N THR A 231 -0.93 4.69 20.84
CA THR A 231 -1.32 6.07 21.18
C THR A 231 -0.11 6.95 21.42
N LEU A 232 1.11 6.42 21.26
CA LEU A 232 2.37 7.04 21.68
C LEU A 232 3.45 6.93 20.60
N GLY A 233 4.36 7.90 20.50
CA GLY A 233 5.51 7.80 19.60
C GLY A 233 6.60 8.84 19.85
N PHE A 234 7.80 8.61 19.34
CA PHE A 234 8.93 9.54 19.41
C PHE A 234 8.94 10.46 18.19
N TYR A 235 9.03 11.77 18.42
CA TYR A 235 9.30 12.76 17.38
C TYR A 235 10.80 13.05 17.29
N ALA A 236 11.33 13.00 16.07
CA ALA A 236 12.68 13.41 15.76
C ALA A 236 12.68 14.39 14.59
N GLU A 237 13.51 15.42 14.70
CA GLU A 237 13.79 16.36 13.61
C GLU A 237 15.29 16.31 13.35
N ASP A 238 15.66 16.03 12.10
CA ASP A 238 17.05 16.02 11.68
C ASP A 238 17.18 16.50 10.24
N THR A 239 18.37 16.97 9.90
CA THR A 239 18.67 17.58 8.61
C THR A 239 19.72 16.76 7.88
N THR A 240 19.41 16.34 6.65
CA THR A 240 20.34 15.61 5.79
C THR A 240 20.75 16.46 4.59
N ALA A 241 21.97 16.30 4.09
CA ALA A 241 22.44 17.01 2.90
C ALA A 241 21.73 16.49 1.65
N ILE A 242 21.39 17.38 0.71
CA ILE A 242 20.80 17.05 -0.59
C ILE A 242 21.57 17.73 -1.72
N VAL A 243 21.40 17.22 -2.93
CA VAL A 243 21.90 17.88 -4.13
C VAL A 243 21.01 19.10 -4.41
N PRO A 244 21.54 20.34 -4.40
CA PRO A 244 20.74 21.52 -4.65
C PRO A 244 20.26 21.52 -6.10
N LYS A 245 18.94 21.41 -6.28
CA LYS A 245 18.29 21.37 -7.59
C LYS A 245 16.87 21.89 -7.45
N VAL A 246 16.41 22.66 -8.43
CA VAL A 246 15.05 23.19 -8.45
C VAL A 246 14.23 22.44 -9.48
N THR A 247 13.09 21.91 -9.05
CA THR A 247 12.16 21.15 -9.90
C THR A 247 10.75 21.71 -9.80
N TYR A 248 10.02 21.67 -10.91
CA TYR A 248 8.62 22.07 -10.95
C TYR A 248 7.72 20.91 -10.55
N ASP A 249 6.89 21.10 -9.52
CA ASP A 249 5.79 20.21 -9.19
C ASP A 249 4.51 20.68 -9.88
N GLY A 250 4.06 19.88 -10.86
CA GLY A 250 2.85 20.14 -11.61
C GLY A 250 1.55 19.99 -10.81
N LYS A 251 1.56 19.29 -9.67
CA LYS A 251 0.37 19.06 -8.84
C LYS A 251 0.05 20.28 -7.98
N SER A 252 1.04 20.82 -7.29
CA SER A 252 0.89 22.04 -6.48
C SER A 252 1.11 23.33 -7.28
N ASN A 253 1.59 23.24 -8.52
CA ASN A 253 2.04 24.38 -9.31
C ASN A 253 3.11 25.21 -8.59
N THR A 254 4.11 24.53 -8.02
CA THR A 254 5.18 25.16 -7.24
C THR A 254 6.56 24.72 -7.73
N PHE A 255 7.57 25.52 -7.40
CA PHE A 255 8.97 25.18 -7.62
C PHE A 255 9.60 24.71 -6.30
N ILE A 256 9.99 23.44 -6.26
CA ILE A 256 10.61 22.76 -5.11
C ILE A 256 12.12 22.85 -5.24
N GLY A 257 12.85 22.99 -4.13
CA GLY A 257 14.32 22.99 -4.09
C GLY A 257 14.96 24.33 -3.72
N PHE A 258 14.16 25.37 -3.55
CA PHE A 258 14.57 26.56 -2.82
C PHE A 258 14.47 26.32 -1.31
N SER A 259 15.23 27.07 -0.52
CA SER A 259 15.07 27.03 0.94
C SER A 259 13.73 27.65 1.33
N LEU A 260 12.86 26.89 1.99
CA LEU A 260 11.54 27.39 2.36
C LEU A 260 11.66 28.50 3.41
N PRO A 261 10.97 29.63 3.23
CA PRO A 261 10.86 30.62 4.28
C PRO A 261 10.09 30.03 5.46
N LEU A 262 10.49 30.42 6.67
CA LEU A 262 9.80 30.06 7.90
C LEU A 262 8.95 31.23 8.37
N ASP A 263 7.79 30.94 8.95
CA ASP A 263 6.98 31.93 9.65
C ASP A 263 7.60 32.33 11.00
N ASP A 264 6.97 33.26 11.71
CA ASP A 264 7.42 33.69 13.05
C ASP A 264 7.46 32.55 14.07
N ASN A 265 6.75 31.45 13.81
CA ASN A 265 6.74 30.25 14.63
C ASN A 265 7.80 29.23 14.21
N GLY A 266 8.60 29.53 13.19
CA GLY A 266 9.57 28.61 12.63
C GLY A 266 8.96 27.53 11.73
N MET A 267 7.66 27.57 11.41
CA MET A 267 7.01 26.61 10.51
C MET A 267 7.30 26.96 9.05
N PRO A 268 7.56 25.97 8.17
CA PRO A 268 7.73 26.24 6.76
C PRO A 268 6.45 26.82 6.15
N ILE A 269 6.60 27.87 5.35
CA ILE A 269 5.49 28.47 4.61
C ILE A 269 5.35 27.70 3.29
N THR A 270 4.35 26.83 3.24
CA THR A 270 4.09 25.98 2.06
C THR A 270 3.74 26.81 0.83
N ASN A 271 4.03 26.27 -0.36
CA ASN A 271 3.73 26.88 -1.66
C ASN A 271 4.30 28.30 -1.87
N SER A 272 5.34 28.69 -1.11
CA SER A 272 5.98 30.01 -1.19
C SER A 272 6.52 30.34 -2.60
N PHE A 273 6.84 29.31 -3.38
CA PHE A 273 7.41 29.42 -4.71
C PHE A 273 6.42 28.98 -5.80
N SER A 274 5.17 29.44 -5.72
CA SER A 274 4.19 29.30 -6.82
C SER A 274 4.15 30.55 -7.69
N THR A 275 4.27 30.39 -9.01
CA THR A 275 4.16 31.51 -9.96
C THR A 275 3.80 31.04 -11.37
N ASP A 276 3.11 31.91 -12.11
CA ASP A 276 2.86 31.79 -13.56
C ASP A 276 3.72 32.77 -14.38
N SER A 277 4.66 33.47 -13.74
CA SER A 277 5.60 34.41 -14.37
C SER A 277 7.01 33.83 -14.40
N PHE A 278 7.60 33.73 -15.60
CA PHE A 278 8.99 33.33 -15.77
C PHE A 278 9.95 34.32 -15.09
N SER A 279 9.70 35.63 -15.19
CA SER A 279 10.53 36.66 -14.54
C SER A 279 10.57 36.49 -13.02
N ARG A 280 9.45 36.07 -12.41
CA ARG A 280 9.41 35.81 -10.97
C ARG A 280 10.24 34.58 -10.58
N LEU A 281 10.25 33.54 -11.42
CA LEU A 281 11.11 32.38 -11.22
C LEU A 281 12.59 32.78 -11.34
N GLU A 282 12.93 33.59 -12.35
CA GLU A 282 14.28 34.11 -12.56
C GLU A 282 14.79 34.93 -11.35
N GLU A 283 13.95 35.81 -10.80
CA GLU A 283 14.25 36.53 -9.55
C GLU A 283 14.59 35.56 -8.41
N TRP A 284 13.84 34.46 -8.24
CA TRP A 284 14.13 33.49 -7.19
C TRP A 284 15.47 32.76 -7.37
N TYR A 285 15.87 32.45 -8.60
CA TYR A 285 17.18 31.84 -8.86
C TYR A 285 18.35 32.77 -8.47
N LEU A 286 18.14 34.08 -8.48
CA LEU A 286 19.14 35.07 -8.09
C LEU A 286 19.12 35.37 -6.59
N ASP A 287 17.93 35.52 -6.02
CA ASP A 287 17.76 36.09 -4.68
C ASP A 287 17.51 35.05 -3.58
N VAL A 288 17.04 33.85 -3.93
CA VAL A 288 16.64 32.83 -2.95
C VAL A 288 17.69 31.71 -2.89
N PRO A 289 18.25 31.41 -1.71
CA PRO A 289 19.17 30.29 -1.56
C PRO A 289 18.53 28.96 -1.92
N MET A 290 19.15 28.22 -2.84
CA MET A 290 18.80 26.81 -3.07
C MET A 290 19.00 26.00 -1.80
N ALA A 291 18.08 25.07 -1.53
CA ALA A 291 18.17 24.17 -0.41
C ALA A 291 19.39 23.25 -0.58
N LYS A 292 20.26 23.24 0.42
CA LYS A 292 21.43 22.35 0.50
C LYS A 292 21.17 21.17 1.42
N SER A 293 20.11 21.27 2.21
CA SER A 293 19.70 20.24 3.13
C SER A 293 18.20 20.06 3.11
N LEU A 294 17.76 18.84 3.39
CA LEU A 294 16.37 18.48 3.65
C LEU A 294 16.22 18.32 5.15
N ASN A 295 15.36 19.13 5.77
CA ASN A 295 14.93 18.91 7.14
C ASN A 295 13.76 17.93 7.14
N ALA A 296 13.88 16.85 7.89
CA ALA A 296 12.88 15.79 7.98
C ALA A 296 12.35 15.67 9.41
N CYS A 297 11.03 15.68 9.51
CA CYS A 297 10.29 15.50 10.75
C CYS A 297 9.72 14.08 10.76
N LEU A 298 10.24 13.20 11.61
CA LEU A 298 9.87 11.79 11.71
C LEU A 298 9.14 11.50 13.02
N VAL A 299 8.15 10.60 12.97
CA VAL A 299 7.44 10.10 14.16
C VAL A 299 7.49 8.58 14.18
N GLN A 300 8.04 7.99 15.24
CA GLN A 300 8.10 6.54 15.43
C GLN A 300 7.08 6.11 16.50
N PRO A 301 6.01 5.37 16.16
CA PRO A 301 5.09 4.86 17.16
C PRO A 301 5.76 3.87 18.11
N LEU A 302 5.34 3.90 19.36
CA LEU A 302 5.70 2.98 20.43
C LEU A 302 4.66 1.86 20.44
N SER A 303 4.84 0.85 19.58
CA SER A 303 4.00 -0.35 19.59
C SER A 303 4.72 -1.50 20.30
N SER A 304 4.02 -2.19 21.20
CA SER A 304 4.56 -3.42 21.85
C SER A 304 4.66 -4.60 20.88
N PHE A 305 4.05 -4.49 19.70
CA PHE A 305 3.74 -5.63 18.85
C PHE A 305 4.43 -5.65 17.49
N ASN A 306 5.07 -4.57 17.01
CA ASN A 306 5.77 -4.60 15.73
C ASN A 306 6.93 -3.60 15.63
N ASN A 307 7.97 -3.99 14.89
CA ASN A 307 9.03 -3.10 14.37
C ASN A 307 8.47 -2.20 13.26
N ASN A 308 7.55 -1.31 13.61
CA ASN A 308 7.01 -0.35 12.65
C ASN A 308 8.11 0.65 12.26
N SER A 309 8.14 1.06 10.99
CA SER A 309 9.04 2.12 10.52
C SER A 309 8.60 3.50 11.02
N ALA A 310 9.52 4.47 11.03
CA ALA A 310 9.17 5.85 11.34
C ALA A 310 8.27 6.42 10.23
N TYR A 311 7.26 7.20 10.64
CA TYR A 311 6.37 7.93 9.76
C TYR A 311 6.98 9.31 9.43
N LEU A 312 7.01 9.66 8.14
CA LEU A 312 7.47 10.98 7.70
C LEU A 312 6.33 11.99 7.84
N LEU A 313 6.39 12.82 8.87
CA LEU A 313 5.36 13.82 9.16
C LEU A 313 5.45 15.02 8.20
N ALA A 314 6.66 15.50 7.97
CA ALA A 314 6.95 16.61 7.07
C ALA A 314 8.40 16.57 6.59
N ALA A 315 8.66 17.16 5.43
CA ALA A 315 10.02 17.38 4.92
C ALA A 315 10.06 18.68 4.11
N PHE A 316 11.12 19.47 4.24
CA PHE A 316 11.29 20.71 3.47
C PHE A 316 12.75 21.08 3.25
N GLY A 317 13.01 21.73 2.12
CA GLY A 317 14.31 22.29 1.79
C GLY A 317 14.71 23.43 2.72
N THR A 318 15.96 23.41 3.17
CA THR A 318 16.54 24.46 4.02
C THR A 318 18.01 24.70 3.66
N ASP A 319 18.49 25.89 3.98
CA ASP A 319 19.91 26.25 3.98
C ASP A 319 20.55 26.09 5.38
N ASN A 320 19.80 25.54 6.34
CA ASN A 320 20.18 25.33 7.74
C ASN A 320 20.55 26.65 8.47
N THR A 321 20.01 27.79 8.03
CA THR A 321 20.26 29.10 8.66
C THR A 321 19.22 29.48 9.72
N PHE A 322 18.25 28.60 9.98
CA PHE A 322 17.21 28.86 10.98
C PHE A 322 17.79 28.88 12.40
N LYS A 323 17.31 29.82 13.22
CA LYS A 323 17.78 30.02 14.59
C LYS A 323 17.23 28.95 15.52
N SER A 324 17.94 28.70 16.62
CA SER A 324 17.41 27.89 17.73
C SER A 324 16.06 28.39 18.24
N THR A 325 15.78 29.70 18.13
CA THR A 325 14.46 30.28 18.42
C THR A 325 13.38 29.79 17.49
N HIS A 326 13.64 29.52 16.21
CA HIS A 326 12.64 28.95 15.30
C HIS A 326 12.30 27.50 15.70
N ILE A 327 13.30 26.71 16.10
CA ILE A 327 13.08 25.36 16.63
C ILE A 327 12.24 25.43 17.92
N ILE A 328 12.62 26.29 18.86
CA ILE A 328 11.90 26.48 20.11
C ILE A 328 10.50 27.03 19.86
N SER A 329 10.30 27.94 18.90
CA SER A 329 8.99 28.48 18.55
C SER A 329 8.08 27.42 17.92
N ARG A 330 8.61 26.51 17.10
CA ARG A 330 7.85 25.36 16.60
C ARG A 330 7.40 24.49 17.75
N TRP A 331 8.31 24.17 18.67
CA TRP A 331 7.99 23.41 19.88
C TRP A 331 7.03 24.17 20.81
N HIS A 332 7.16 25.50 20.90
CA HIS A 332 6.31 26.38 21.71
C HIS A 332 4.92 26.54 21.10
N ARG A 333 4.77 26.45 19.78
CA ARG A 333 3.45 26.44 19.15
C ARG A 333 2.70 25.15 19.49
N VAL A 334 3.39 24.01 19.46
CA VAL A 334 2.86 22.76 20.01
C VAL A 334 2.43 22.95 21.49
N PHE A 335 3.18 23.75 22.25
CA PHE A 335 2.92 24.05 23.67
C PHE A 335 1.80 25.06 23.96
N GLU A 336 1.67 26.15 23.20
CA GLU A 336 0.61 27.17 23.40
C GLU A 336 -0.77 26.62 23.06
N GLU A 337 -0.80 25.73 22.09
CA GLU A 337 -1.97 24.94 21.79
C GLU A 337 -2.36 24.09 23.04
N CYS A 338 -1.40 23.54 23.81
CA CYS A 338 -1.67 22.90 25.12
C CYS A 338 -2.21 23.91 26.16
N ARG A 339 -1.72 25.15 26.14
CA ARG A 339 -2.07 26.20 27.11
C ARG A 339 -3.48 26.74 26.91
N ASN A 340 -3.94 26.83 25.66
CA ASN A 340 -5.32 27.17 25.32
C ASN A 340 -6.34 26.23 25.96
N LEU A 341 -5.95 24.98 26.23
CA LEU A 341 -6.75 24.07 27.03
C LEU A 341 -6.96 24.54 28.47
N ILE A 342 -5.88 24.85 29.17
CA ILE A 342 -5.88 25.11 30.61
C ILE A 342 -6.72 26.34 30.98
N ASN A 343 -6.81 27.31 30.05
CA ASN A 343 -7.54 28.54 30.30
C ASN A 343 -9.04 28.46 29.95
N ASN A 344 -9.42 27.56 29.03
CA ASN A 344 -10.77 27.55 28.45
C ASN A 344 -11.63 26.36 28.91
N TYR A 345 -11.06 25.41 29.65
CA TYR A 345 -11.76 24.25 30.20
C TYR A 345 -11.62 24.24 31.73
N SER A 346 -12.52 23.57 32.46
CA SER A 346 -12.50 23.58 33.93
C SER A 346 -11.32 22.78 34.45
N LYS A 347 -10.61 23.32 35.45
CA LYS A 347 -9.52 22.60 36.14
C LYS A 347 -9.95 21.25 36.71
N LEU A 348 -11.21 21.09 37.11
CA LEU A 348 -11.68 19.80 37.61
C LEU A 348 -11.75 18.74 36.50
N ASP A 349 -11.82 19.18 35.24
CA ASP A 349 -11.91 18.30 34.10
C ASP A 349 -10.51 17.90 33.61
N HIS A 350 -9.52 18.81 33.56
CA HIS A 350 -8.16 18.52 33.06
C HIS A 350 -7.09 18.43 34.15
N LEU A 351 -7.37 18.81 35.40
CA LEU A 351 -6.45 18.78 36.55
C LEU A 351 -5.16 19.62 36.45
N LEU A 352 -4.86 20.22 35.30
CA LEU A 352 -3.68 21.10 35.11
C LEU A 352 -3.76 22.42 35.86
N VAL A 353 -2.60 22.88 36.34
CA VAL A 353 -2.38 24.24 36.80
C VAL A 353 -1.33 24.94 35.94
N ARG A 354 -1.35 26.28 35.92
CA ARG A 354 -0.41 27.08 35.11
C ARG A 354 1.07 26.81 35.38
N SER A 355 1.41 26.32 36.57
CA SER A 355 2.77 25.93 36.90
C SER A 355 3.22 24.65 36.20
N ASP A 356 2.30 23.79 35.73
CA ASP A 356 2.64 22.54 35.05
C ASP A 356 3.21 22.78 33.65
N ILE A 357 2.76 23.84 32.97
CA ILE A 357 3.26 24.30 31.67
C ILE A 357 4.20 25.50 31.84
N ASN A 358 5.10 25.46 32.82
CA ASN A 358 6.10 26.52 32.98
C ASN A 358 7.35 26.22 32.14
N PRO A 359 7.65 26.98 31.07
CA PRO A 359 8.80 26.70 30.19
C PRO A 359 10.17 26.87 30.87
N LYS A 360 10.21 27.48 32.08
CA LYS A 360 11.42 27.57 32.91
C LYS A 360 11.65 26.33 33.79
N ASP A 361 10.64 25.49 33.97
CA ASP A 361 10.70 24.29 34.79
C ASP A 361 10.94 23.05 33.90
N ARG A 362 12.19 22.90 33.44
CA ARG A 362 12.58 21.92 32.39
C ARG A 362 12.64 20.47 32.87
N GLN A 363 12.30 20.17 34.13
CA GLN A 363 12.50 18.85 34.74
C GLN A 363 11.38 18.43 35.71
N ASN A 364 10.18 18.99 35.59
CA ASN A 364 9.07 18.57 36.44
C ASN A 364 8.31 17.39 35.83
N TYR A 365 8.85 16.19 36.03
CA TYR A 365 8.25 14.91 35.62
C TYR A 365 6.78 14.80 36.01
N ARG A 366 6.40 15.29 37.19
CA ARG A 366 5.02 15.25 37.69
C ARG A 366 4.08 16.20 36.95
N SER A 367 4.61 17.28 36.39
CA SER A 367 3.84 18.20 35.55
C SER A 367 3.65 17.64 34.14
N ALA A 368 4.69 17.03 33.55
CA ALA A 368 4.55 16.25 32.32
C ALA A 368 3.53 15.10 32.49
N GLU A 369 3.56 14.42 33.64
CA GLU A 369 2.61 13.36 34.00
C GLU A 369 1.16 13.83 34.02
N LYS A 370 0.90 14.99 34.63
CA LYS A 370 -0.44 15.56 34.66
C LYS A 370 -0.90 16.04 33.29
N ILE A 371 -0.04 16.72 32.54
CA ILE A 371 -0.34 17.24 31.19
C ILE A 371 -0.72 16.10 30.23
N SER A 372 -0.18 14.92 30.46
CA SER A 372 -0.41 13.73 29.64
C SER A 372 -1.53 12.84 30.16
N SER A 373 -2.31 13.27 31.16
CA SER A 373 -3.37 12.44 31.75
C SER A 373 -4.64 12.38 30.88
N ASP A 374 -5.33 11.25 30.89
CA ASP A 374 -6.53 10.99 30.07
C ASP A 374 -7.57 12.10 30.16
N ASN A 375 -7.77 12.62 31.37
CA ASN A 375 -8.65 13.74 31.67
C ASN A 375 -8.30 15.02 30.88
N VAL A 376 -7.01 15.35 30.76
CA VAL A 376 -6.52 16.49 29.94
C VAL A 376 -6.78 16.24 28.47
N LEU A 377 -6.44 15.05 28.02
CA LEU A 377 -6.46 14.64 26.62
C LEU A 377 -7.88 14.63 26.06
N ASP A 378 -8.85 14.17 26.85
CA ASP A 378 -10.28 14.22 26.54
C ASP A 378 -10.84 15.64 26.39
N LEU A 379 -10.24 16.63 27.04
CA LEU A 379 -10.62 18.03 26.87
C LEU A 379 -9.86 18.67 25.72
N ILE A 380 -8.63 18.22 25.44
CA ILE A 380 -7.85 18.71 24.30
C ILE A 380 -8.58 18.31 23.03
N GLY A 381 -9.12 17.09 22.96
CA GLY A 381 -9.97 16.66 21.85
C GLY A 381 -11.24 17.50 21.62
N LYS A 382 -11.64 18.37 22.56
CA LYS A 382 -12.80 19.26 22.43
C LYS A 382 -12.44 20.66 21.92
N ILE A 383 -11.16 20.98 21.74
CA ILE A 383 -10.69 22.24 21.13
C ILE A 383 -10.61 22.05 19.62
N HIS A 384 -10.91 23.10 18.85
CA HIS A 384 -10.77 23.03 17.40
C HIS A 384 -9.28 23.07 17.02
N ASN A 385 -8.82 22.15 16.17
CA ASN A 385 -7.42 22.02 15.68
C ASN A 385 -6.37 21.63 16.74
N SER A 386 -6.79 21.11 17.88
CA SER A 386 -5.91 20.72 19.00
C SER A 386 -5.51 19.24 19.01
N HIS A 387 -6.00 18.48 18.03
CA HIS A 387 -5.83 17.02 17.97
C HIS A 387 -4.36 16.60 18.03
N GLY A 388 -3.49 17.32 17.32
CA GLY A 388 -2.04 17.06 17.31
C GLY A 388 -1.35 17.24 18.65
N ILE A 389 -1.94 18.02 19.56
CA ILE A 389 -1.42 18.26 20.90
C ILE A 389 -1.80 17.13 21.85
N SER A 390 -3.02 16.60 21.69
CA SER A 390 -3.50 15.46 22.49
C SER A 390 -2.55 14.28 22.27
N ILE A 391 -2.19 14.06 21.00
CA ILE A 391 -1.22 13.06 20.57
C ILE A 391 0.19 13.35 21.12
N TYR A 392 0.64 14.61 21.09
CA TYR A 392 1.94 15.00 21.64
C TYR A 392 2.04 14.75 23.15
N LEU A 393 1.03 15.09 23.93
CA LEU A 393 1.10 14.97 25.39
C LEU A 393 1.00 13.52 25.86
N GLN A 394 0.16 12.69 25.23
CA GLN A 394 0.12 11.25 25.49
C GLN A 394 1.53 10.64 25.53
N SER A 395 2.41 11.03 24.60
CA SER A 395 3.78 10.49 24.40
C SER A 395 4.77 10.60 25.58
N SER A 396 4.50 11.40 26.62
CA SER A 396 5.51 11.85 27.59
C SER A 396 5.57 11.08 28.93
N THR A 397 4.72 10.07 29.16
CA THR A 397 4.56 9.40 30.48
C THR A 397 4.97 7.93 30.57
N SER A 398 6.29 7.73 30.62
CA SER A 398 7.04 6.79 31.47
C SER A 398 7.17 5.27 31.17
N ASN A 399 8.44 4.85 31.28
CA ASN A 399 9.04 3.57 31.69
C ASN A 399 8.89 2.32 30.81
N THR A 400 9.78 2.15 29.82
CA THR A 400 10.42 0.84 29.54
C THR A 400 11.85 1.03 29.01
N ALA A 401 12.73 0.08 29.34
CA ALA A 401 14.16 0.10 29.02
C ALA A 401 14.41 -0.04 27.51
N ILE A 402 15.41 0.69 27.00
CA ILE A 402 15.89 0.64 25.62
C ILE A 402 16.29 -0.81 25.27
N PRO A 403 15.80 -1.41 24.15
CA PRO A 403 16.20 -2.74 23.72
C PRO A 403 17.72 -2.79 23.49
N SER A 404 18.35 -3.83 24.01
CA SER A 404 19.78 -4.07 23.83
C SER A 404 20.10 -4.36 22.36
N LYS A 405 21.35 -4.08 21.97
CA LYS A 405 21.87 -4.40 20.63
C LYS A 405 21.62 -5.86 20.21
N HIS A 406 21.67 -6.80 21.17
CA HIS A 406 21.40 -8.21 20.91
C HIS A 406 19.93 -8.51 20.59
N GLU A 407 18.99 -7.77 21.18
CA GLU A 407 17.56 -7.93 20.86
C GLU A 407 17.26 -7.42 19.44
N ILE A 408 17.89 -6.31 19.05
CA ILE A 408 17.80 -5.77 17.68
C ILE A 408 18.42 -6.76 16.68
N GLU A 409 19.59 -7.32 16.96
CA GLU A 409 20.25 -8.33 16.11
C GLU A 409 19.40 -9.61 15.98
N ALA A 410 18.75 -10.05 17.06
CA ALA A 410 17.87 -11.21 17.04
C ALA A 410 16.64 -10.98 16.15
N ILE A 411 16.02 -9.81 16.22
CA ILE A 411 14.85 -9.48 15.39
C ILE A 411 15.23 -9.41 13.90
N VAL A 412 16.38 -8.81 13.55
CA VAL A 412 16.87 -8.75 12.16
C VAL A 412 17.19 -10.16 11.64
N LEU A 413 17.82 -11.01 12.45
CA LEU A 413 18.12 -12.40 12.08
C LEU A 413 16.85 -13.24 11.88
N ASP A 414 15.82 -13.04 12.69
CA ASP A 414 14.56 -13.76 12.57
C ASP A 414 13.74 -13.29 11.36
N ALA A 415 13.73 -12.00 11.06
CA ALA A 415 13.17 -11.47 9.81
C ALA A 415 13.86 -12.06 8.57
N TYR A 416 15.20 -12.13 8.57
CA TYR A 416 15.96 -12.73 7.48
C TYR A 416 15.69 -14.24 7.33
N LYS A 417 15.62 -14.99 8.43
CA LYS A 417 15.26 -16.42 8.41
C LYS A 417 13.84 -16.62 7.90
N PHE A 418 12.91 -15.77 8.30
CA PHE A 418 11.52 -15.79 7.82
C PHE A 418 11.46 -15.57 6.31
N SER A 419 12.10 -14.52 5.78
CA SER A 419 12.20 -14.28 4.33
C SER A 419 12.85 -15.45 3.61
N LYS A 420 13.97 -15.97 4.12
CA LYS A 420 14.65 -17.13 3.51
C LYS A 420 13.77 -18.38 3.51
N ASN A 421 13.02 -18.62 4.58
CA ASN A 421 12.07 -19.74 4.67
C ASN A 421 10.82 -19.53 3.82
N LEU A 422 10.43 -18.29 3.54
CA LEU A 422 9.37 -17.94 2.59
C LEU A 422 9.81 -18.19 1.14
N PHE A 423 11.06 -17.84 0.81
CA PHE A 423 11.60 -17.94 -0.56
C PHE A 423 12.24 -19.30 -0.90
N SER A 424 12.69 -20.07 0.09
CA SER A 424 13.33 -21.39 -0.10
C SER A 424 12.39 -22.44 -0.72
N PRO A 425 11.12 -22.58 -0.29
CA PRO A 425 10.15 -23.51 -0.88
C PRO A 425 9.73 -23.12 -2.30
N LEU A 426 9.73 -21.81 -2.62
CA LEU A 426 9.37 -21.28 -3.94
C LEU A 426 10.30 -21.75 -5.04
N LYS A 427 11.46 -22.37 -4.71
CA LYS A 427 12.42 -22.93 -5.66
C LYS A 427 12.69 -21.98 -6.83
N ILE A 428 12.69 -20.66 -6.60
CA ILE A 428 12.74 -19.64 -7.66
C ILE A 428 13.95 -19.89 -8.58
N LYS A 429 15.11 -20.22 -8.00
CA LYS A 429 16.31 -20.64 -8.75
C LYS A 429 16.12 -21.89 -9.62
N GLN A 430 15.34 -22.87 -9.15
CA GLN A 430 15.05 -24.13 -9.85
C GLN A 430 13.93 -23.96 -10.90
N LEU A 431 12.93 -23.11 -10.62
CA LEU A 431 11.86 -22.73 -11.56
C LEU A 431 12.41 -21.93 -12.74
N LEU A 432 13.30 -20.96 -12.48
CA LEU A 432 14.01 -20.21 -13.52
C LEU A 432 14.88 -21.13 -14.40
N ARG A 433 15.58 -22.11 -13.78
CA ARG A 433 16.36 -23.13 -14.50
C ARG A 433 15.50 -24.09 -15.32
N ASN A 434 14.37 -24.56 -14.78
CA ASN A 434 13.54 -25.59 -15.40
C ASN A 434 12.60 -25.03 -16.50
N GLY A 435 12.21 -23.75 -16.40
CA GLY A 435 11.33 -23.10 -17.36
C GLY A 435 12.00 -22.66 -18.67
N ARG A 436 13.32 -22.91 -18.85
CA ARG A 436 14.15 -22.28 -19.90
C ARG A 436 13.96 -20.76 -19.96
N MET A 437 13.65 -20.15 -18.83
CA MET A 437 13.50 -18.70 -18.74
C MET A 437 14.88 -18.07 -18.72
N ILE A 438 14.94 -16.85 -19.23
CA ILE A 438 16.18 -16.10 -19.44
C ILE A 438 17.00 -16.14 -18.14
N THR A 439 18.18 -16.76 -18.17
CA THR A 439 19.06 -16.78 -16.99
C THR A 439 19.43 -15.36 -16.60
N ILE A 440 19.81 -15.09 -15.34
CA ILE A 440 20.31 -13.76 -14.93
C ILE A 440 21.39 -13.26 -15.89
N GLU A 441 22.23 -14.16 -16.42
CA GLU A 441 23.26 -13.83 -17.39
C GLU A 441 22.72 -13.58 -18.80
N GLN A 442 21.75 -14.35 -19.27
CA GLN A 442 21.08 -14.12 -20.56
C GLN A 442 20.18 -12.87 -20.52
N LEU A 443 19.66 -12.50 -19.35
CA LEU A 443 18.83 -11.32 -19.15
C LEU A 443 19.73 -10.12 -18.97
N GLY A 444 20.82 -10.24 -18.24
CA GLY A 444 21.91 -9.26 -18.25
C GLY A 444 22.37 -9.00 -19.68
N LYS A 445 22.59 -10.04 -20.49
CA LYS A 445 22.92 -9.92 -21.91
C LYS A 445 21.77 -9.37 -22.76
N SER A 446 20.51 -9.74 -22.52
CA SER A 446 19.36 -9.26 -23.30
C SER A 446 18.92 -7.84 -22.93
N ILE A 447 19.07 -7.44 -21.67
CA ILE A 447 18.88 -6.08 -21.18
C ILE A 447 20.05 -5.24 -21.67
N ALA A 448 21.30 -5.70 -21.52
CA ALA A 448 22.46 -5.03 -22.11
C ALA A 448 22.31 -4.90 -23.63
N GLN A 449 21.90 -5.94 -24.36
CA GLN A 449 21.68 -5.87 -25.81
C GLN A 449 20.46 -5.03 -26.21
N ARG A 450 19.41 -4.96 -25.40
CA ARG A 450 18.26 -4.09 -25.67
C ARG A 450 18.57 -2.65 -25.34
N LEU A 451 19.31 -2.40 -24.27
CA LEU A 451 19.89 -1.11 -23.96
C LEU A 451 20.85 -0.73 -25.08
N ASP A 452 21.88 -1.54 -25.37
CA ASP A 452 22.84 -1.33 -26.47
C ASP A 452 22.14 -1.15 -27.81
N ALA A 453 21.12 -1.93 -28.20
CA ALA A 453 20.40 -1.73 -29.45
C ALA A 453 19.49 -0.49 -29.45
N PHE A 454 19.05 -0.05 -28.27
CA PHE A 454 18.38 1.22 -28.05
C PHE A 454 19.36 2.41 -28.08
N TRP A 455 20.63 2.17 -27.75
CA TRP A 455 21.72 3.15 -27.72
C TRP A 455 22.62 3.15 -28.99
N SER A 456 22.60 2.09 -29.80
CA SER A 456 23.55 1.85 -30.91
C SER A 456 22.92 1.99 -32.30
N THR A 457 21.79 2.67 -32.43
CA THR A 457 21.44 3.25 -33.73
C THR A 457 22.26 4.52 -33.94
N ASP A 458 23.50 4.36 -34.42
CA ASP A 458 23.93 5.14 -35.57
C ASP A 458 24.95 4.37 -36.42
N PRO A 459 24.93 4.55 -37.75
CA PRO A 459 25.70 3.74 -38.68
C PRO A 459 27.13 4.25 -38.82
N ASN A 460 28.00 3.25 -38.79
CA ASN A 460 29.31 3.16 -39.44
C ASN A 460 30.56 3.73 -38.74
N PRO A 461 31.64 2.91 -38.73
CA PRO A 461 32.95 3.27 -38.24
C PRO A 461 33.80 3.88 -39.36
N ASP A 462 34.57 4.91 -39.04
CA ASP A 462 35.92 5.15 -39.54
C ASP A 462 36.35 6.53 -39.04
N GLU A 463 37.22 6.56 -38.05
CA GLU A 463 38.56 7.16 -38.19
C GLU A 463 39.34 6.96 -36.89
N SER A 464 40.61 6.67 -37.09
CA SER A 464 41.59 6.10 -36.19
C SER A 464 42.41 7.18 -35.44
N ASP A 465 43.22 6.67 -34.51
CA ASP A 465 44.50 7.23 -34.02
C ASP A 465 44.40 8.38 -33.01
N ASP A 466 44.74 8.12 -31.74
CA ASP A 466 46.02 8.40 -31.08
C ASP A 466 45.73 9.54 -30.06
N ASP A 467 46.20 9.62 -28.82
CA ASP A 467 47.37 9.09 -28.15
C ASP A 467 47.14 9.07 -26.63
N ARG A 468 48.04 8.38 -25.95
CA ARG A 468 48.13 8.10 -24.50
C ARG A 468 48.29 9.35 -23.63
N ASP A 469 47.81 9.29 -22.39
CA ASP A 469 48.70 9.51 -21.24
C ASP A 469 48.15 8.93 -19.92
N ASP A 470 49.02 8.19 -19.24
CA ASP A 470 48.79 7.42 -18.02
C ASP A 470 48.75 8.31 -16.77
N ASN A 471 47.72 8.17 -15.92
CA ASN A 471 47.78 8.60 -14.51
C ASN A 471 47.08 7.58 -13.59
N PRO A 472 47.79 6.84 -12.71
CA PRO A 472 47.23 5.70 -11.99
C PRO A 472 46.67 6.03 -10.60
N TYR A 473 46.08 7.21 -10.41
CA TYR A 473 45.41 7.61 -9.16
C TYR A 473 44.18 8.50 -9.41
N ASP A 474 43.18 7.97 -10.13
CA ASP A 474 41.82 8.50 -10.06
C ASP A 474 40.84 7.42 -10.54
N ASN A 475 40.42 6.53 -9.63
CA ASN A 475 39.39 5.55 -9.97
C ASN A 475 38.61 5.09 -8.74
N PHE A 476 37.87 6.02 -8.13
CA PHE A 476 36.67 5.75 -7.31
C PHE A 476 35.78 6.99 -7.32
N SER A 477 35.41 7.47 -8.50
CA SER A 477 34.44 8.55 -8.67
C SER A 477 33.82 8.46 -10.05
N ASN A 478 32.66 7.80 -10.12
CA ASN A 478 31.52 8.10 -10.99
C ASN A 478 30.64 6.86 -11.10
N TYR A 479 29.92 6.58 -10.01
CA TYR A 479 28.70 5.79 -10.06
C TYR A 479 27.55 6.74 -9.75
N TYR A 480 27.33 7.70 -10.66
CA TYR A 480 26.08 8.44 -10.68
C TYR A 480 25.17 7.71 -11.66
N ASP A 481 24.19 7.01 -11.09
CA ASP A 481 22.94 6.65 -11.75
C ASP A 481 22.36 7.94 -12.35
N SER A 482 22.60 8.17 -13.64
CA SER A 482 21.91 9.21 -14.41
C SER A 482 20.52 8.69 -14.79
N ASP A 483 19.71 8.38 -13.78
CA ASP A 483 18.39 7.76 -13.89
C ASP A 483 17.27 8.80 -13.71
N GLU A 484 17.49 10.01 -14.20
CA GLU A 484 16.43 10.99 -14.42
C GLU A 484 16.13 11.12 -15.92
N GLU A 485 15.43 10.11 -16.45
CA GLU A 485 14.48 10.36 -17.53
C GLU A 485 13.43 11.33 -16.98
N SER A 486 13.68 12.64 -17.13
CA SER A 486 12.68 13.65 -16.81
C SER A 486 11.42 13.36 -17.62
N GLU A 487 10.33 13.16 -16.91
CA GLU A 487 8.93 13.02 -17.31
C GLU A 487 8.46 14.15 -18.24
N LEU A 488 8.98 14.19 -19.46
CA LEU A 488 8.40 14.95 -20.57
C LEU A 488 7.43 14.08 -21.38
N ASP A 489 7.35 12.79 -21.10
CA ASP A 489 6.58 11.82 -21.91
C ASP A 489 5.08 11.77 -21.56
N ASP A 490 4.68 12.27 -20.39
CA ASP A 490 3.27 12.40 -20.01
C ASP A 490 2.55 13.58 -20.72
N SER A 491 3.23 14.29 -21.63
CA SER A 491 2.74 15.55 -22.21
C SER A 491 2.28 15.47 -23.67
N ILE A 492 2.47 14.35 -24.38
CA ILE A 492 2.08 14.29 -25.80
C ILE A 492 0.56 14.41 -25.98
N ASP A 493 -0.23 13.87 -25.05
CA ASP A 493 -1.70 13.97 -25.09
C ASP A 493 -2.23 15.36 -24.69
N THR A 494 -1.37 16.27 -24.22
CA THR A 494 -1.77 17.60 -23.72
C THR A 494 -1.78 18.72 -24.76
N ILE A 495 -1.55 18.39 -26.04
CA ILE A 495 -1.26 19.41 -27.07
C ILE A 495 -2.17 19.25 -28.30
N ASP A 496 -2.80 20.35 -28.73
CA ASP A 496 -3.58 20.42 -29.97
C ASP A 496 -2.72 21.06 -31.08
N ASN A 497 -2.61 20.39 -32.24
CA ASN A 497 -2.01 20.90 -33.49
C ASN A 497 -0.74 21.75 -33.31
N VAL A 498 0.40 21.08 -33.10
CA VAL A 498 1.65 21.74 -32.69
C VAL A 498 2.55 22.05 -33.88
N ASN A 499 2.74 23.34 -34.16
CA ASN A 499 4.00 23.80 -34.73
C ASN A 499 5.02 23.84 -33.60
N LEU A 500 5.93 22.85 -33.59
CA LEU A 500 7.01 22.77 -32.62
C LEU A 500 8.18 23.62 -33.13
N SER A 501 8.64 24.56 -32.32
CA SER A 501 9.89 25.27 -32.57
C SER A 501 10.89 24.91 -31.48
N MET A 502 12.13 24.57 -31.89
CA MET A 502 13.24 24.43 -30.95
C MET A 502 14.04 25.72 -30.93
N HIS A 503 14.26 26.26 -29.73
CA HIS A 503 15.14 27.40 -29.53
C HIS A 503 16.19 27.03 -28.49
N HIS A 504 17.46 26.93 -28.90
CA HIS A 504 18.57 26.53 -28.02
C HIS A 504 18.34 25.19 -27.27
N GLY A 505 17.78 24.19 -27.96
CA GLY A 505 17.47 22.88 -27.40
C GLY A 505 16.23 22.84 -26.49
N VAL A 506 15.51 23.95 -26.36
CA VAL A 506 14.28 24.04 -25.58
C VAL A 506 13.07 23.97 -26.51
N ARG A 507 12.09 23.14 -26.15
CA ARG A 507 10.82 23.04 -26.87
C ARG A 507 9.90 24.20 -26.49
N LEU A 508 9.43 24.92 -27.49
CA LEU A 508 8.45 25.99 -27.37
C LEU A 508 7.19 25.61 -28.13
N PHE A 509 6.04 25.92 -27.54
CA PHE A 509 4.74 25.56 -28.07
C PHE A 509 3.96 26.82 -28.47
N ASP A 510 3.33 26.81 -29.63
CA ASP A 510 2.51 27.93 -30.09
C ASP A 510 1.20 28.02 -29.30
N ASN A 511 0.61 26.86 -28.99
CA ASN A 511 -0.62 26.73 -28.21
C ASN A 511 -0.50 25.53 -27.26
N VAL A 512 -1.25 25.58 -26.15
CA VAL A 512 -1.36 24.50 -25.16
C VAL A 512 -2.83 24.35 -24.80
N LYS A 513 -3.29 23.11 -24.53
CA LYS A 513 -4.66 22.90 -24.03
C LYS A 513 -4.92 23.71 -22.75
N GLN A 514 -6.12 24.26 -22.63
CA GLN A 514 -6.50 25.09 -21.48
C GLN A 514 -6.31 24.35 -20.15
N GLU A 515 -6.57 23.05 -20.10
CA GLU A 515 -6.39 22.20 -18.92
C GLU A 515 -4.93 22.08 -18.47
N SER A 516 -3.98 22.29 -19.39
CA SER A 516 -2.54 22.18 -19.12
C SER A 516 -1.85 23.54 -19.01
N SER A 517 -2.57 24.66 -19.13
CA SER A 517 -1.96 26.00 -19.18
C SER A 517 -1.15 26.33 -17.92
N GLY A 518 -1.54 25.80 -16.75
CA GLY A 518 -0.81 25.99 -15.49
C GLY A 518 0.62 25.43 -15.48
N LYS A 519 0.93 24.47 -16.37
CA LYS A 519 2.26 23.85 -16.49
C LYS A 519 3.23 24.65 -17.37
N PHE A 520 2.78 25.74 -17.97
CA PHE A 520 3.55 26.51 -18.93
C PHE A 520 3.62 28.00 -18.56
N PHE A 521 4.76 28.60 -18.80
CA PHE A 521 4.91 30.05 -18.86
C PHE A 521 4.54 30.56 -20.24
N LYS A 522 3.85 31.70 -20.30
CA LYS A 522 3.69 32.46 -21.54
C LYS A 522 4.89 33.38 -21.71
N VAL A 523 5.69 33.16 -22.75
CA VAL A 523 6.90 33.94 -23.05
C VAL A 523 6.74 34.63 -24.41
N ASN A 524 7.29 35.83 -24.54
CA ASN A 524 7.32 36.54 -25.82
C ASN A 524 8.69 36.37 -26.47
N ILE A 525 8.72 35.68 -27.61
CA ILE A 525 9.94 35.45 -28.38
C ILE A 525 9.68 35.96 -29.79
N ASN A 526 10.50 36.92 -30.25
CA ASN A 526 10.38 37.55 -31.57
C ASN A 526 8.97 38.11 -31.86
N ASN A 527 8.36 38.80 -30.88
CA ASN A 527 7.00 39.34 -30.94
C ASN A 527 5.89 38.27 -31.08
N GLN A 528 6.21 37.00 -30.84
CA GLN A 528 5.24 35.91 -30.80
C GLN A 528 5.10 35.38 -29.38
N ASN A 529 3.86 35.21 -28.94
CA ASN A 529 3.59 34.51 -27.70
C ASN A 529 3.84 33.01 -27.91
N LYS A 530 4.70 32.43 -27.09
CA LYS A 530 4.98 31.01 -27.02
C LYS A 530 4.73 30.52 -25.60
N HIS A 531 4.61 29.22 -25.45
CA HIS A 531 4.47 28.52 -24.19
C HIS A 531 5.73 27.72 -23.90
N LEU A 532 6.34 27.97 -22.74
CA LEU A 532 7.53 27.29 -22.24
C LEU A 532 7.13 26.44 -21.05
N HIS A 533 7.39 25.14 -21.07
CA HIS A 533 7.09 24.28 -19.92
C HIS A 533 7.88 24.73 -18.68
N LYS A 534 7.24 24.80 -17.51
CA LYS A 534 7.85 25.29 -16.28
C LYS A 534 9.07 24.48 -15.84
N GLN A 535 9.05 23.16 -16.03
CA GLN A 535 10.25 22.33 -15.81
C GLN A 535 11.39 22.73 -16.75
N ALA A 536 11.12 23.02 -18.02
CA ALA A 536 12.17 23.44 -18.96
C ALA A 536 12.76 24.82 -18.59
N ALA A 537 11.95 25.70 -17.98
CA ALA A 537 12.42 26.97 -17.46
C ALA A 537 13.46 26.81 -16.33
N CYS A 538 13.25 25.87 -15.39
CA CYS A 538 14.25 25.56 -14.36
C CYS A 538 15.62 25.22 -14.99
N TRP A 539 15.59 24.38 -16.02
CA TRP A 539 16.80 23.93 -16.70
C TRP A 539 17.54 25.07 -17.42
N ILE A 540 16.81 26.06 -17.93
CA ILE A 540 17.42 27.24 -18.55
C ILE A 540 18.16 28.08 -17.51
N LEU A 541 17.59 28.21 -16.31
CA LEU A 541 18.15 29.05 -15.24
C LEU A 541 19.30 28.37 -14.49
N GLU A 542 19.41 27.04 -14.57
CA GLU A 542 20.50 26.26 -13.94
C GLU A 542 21.84 26.32 -14.72
N LYS A 543 21.85 26.97 -15.90
CA LYS A 543 22.87 26.88 -16.97
C LYS A 543 24.31 27.29 -16.63
N ASP A 544 24.58 27.96 -15.51
CA ASP A 544 25.97 28.24 -15.11
C ASP A 544 26.69 27.04 -14.47
N LYS A 545 26.00 25.88 -14.33
CA LYS A 545 26.58 24.60 -13.90
C LYS A 545 26.60 23.59 -15.04
N TYR A 546 27.56 23.74 -15.95
CA TYR A 546 27.71 22.86 -17.12
C TYR A 546 28.04 21.41 -16.74
N SER A 547 27.03 20.55 -16.78
CA SER A 547 27.15 19.27 -17.49
C SER A 547 25.76 18.89 -17.99
N VAL A 548 25.52 19.11 -19.29
CA VAL A 548 24.46 18.39 -19.98
C VAL A 548 24.85 16.91 -19.86
N SER A 549 23.94 16.03 -19.40
CA SER A 549 24.25 14.60 -19.36
C SER A 549 24.76 14.16 -20.74
N ALA A 550 25.74 13.25 -20.78
CA ALA A 550 26.35 12.81 -22.03
C ALA A 550 25.30 12.40 -23.10
N ASP A 551 24.21 11.78 -22.64
CA ASP A 551 23.04 11.44 -23.46
C ASP A 551 22.39 12.67 -24.13
N ARG A 552 22.12 13.76 -23.41
CA ARG A 552 21.52 14.96 -24.02
C ARG A 552 22.49 15.74 -24.90
N LEU A 553 23.78 15.74 -24.58
CA LEU A 553 24.81 16.38 -25.40
C LEU A 553 24.89 15.71 -26.77
N SER A 554 24.77 14.37 -26.82
CA SER A 554 24.74 13.60 -28.07
C SER A 554 23.55 13.99 -28.97
N ARG A 555 22.37 14.19 -28.40
CA ARG A 555 21.15 14.58 -29.14
C ARG A 555 21.22 16.00 -29.72
N SER A 556 21.92 16.92 -29.07
CA SER A 556 22.11 18.29 -29.58
C SER A 556 23.13 18.42 -30.70
N LYS A 557 24.04 17.44 -30.83
CA LYS A 557 25.09 17.43 -31.86
C LYS A 557 24.66 16.70 -33.14
N GLY A 558 23.52 16.02 -33.13
CA GLY A 558 22.93 15.30 -34.26
C GLY A 558 21.90 16.10 -35.08
N GLN A 559 22.00 17.44 -35.13
CA GLN A 559 21.18 18.30 -36.02
C GLN A 559 22.04 19.14 -36.95
#